data_AF-A0A537USP3-F1
#
_entry.id   AF-A0A537USP3-F1
#
_cell.length_a   1.000
_cell.length_b   1.000
_cell.length_c   1.000
_cell.angle_alpha   90.00
_cell.angle_beta   90.00
_cell.angle_gamma   90.00
#
_symmetry.space_group_name_H-M   'P 1'
#
loop_
_entity.id
_entity.type
_entity.pdbx_description
1 polymer ?
#
loop_
_entity_poly.entity_id
_entity_poly.type
_entity_poly.pdbx_seq_one_letter_code
_entity_poly.pdbx_strand_id
1 'polypeptide(L)' 'LVNLFLASSMLQFIVSVIGVLVFAGLTAWDTQRLKNDYIYGYASQGGDVAERAAITGALSLYLNFINLFTLLLQLLGQRD' A
#
# COMPACT_ATOMS: atom_id res chain seq x y z
N LEU A 1 20.07 -2.57 1.34
CA LEU A 1 21.47 -2.26 1.74
C LEU A 1 22.27 -3.53 2.02
N VAL A 2 21.84 -4.42 2.91
CA VAL A 2 22.58 -5.67 3.21
C VAL A 2 22.74 -6.58 1.97
N ASN A 3 21.67 -6.81 1.19
CA ASN A 3 21.75 -7.68 0.01
C ASN A 3 22.62 -7.11 -1.13
N LEU A 4 22.98 -5.82 -1.10
CA LEU A 4 23.86 -5.21 -2.11
C LEU A 4 25.30 -5.77 -2.04
N PHE A 5 25.74 -6.22 -0.87
CA PHE A 5 27.09 -6.74 -0.65
C PHE A 5 27.17 -8.27 -0.69
N LEU A 6 26.07 -8.94 -0.34
CA LEU A 6 26.00 -10.41 -0.33
C LEU A 6 25.52 -11.00 -1.67
N ALA A 7 24.80 -10.21 -2.49
CA ALA A 7 24.24 -10.62 -3.77
C ALA A 7 23.47 -11.96 -3.69
N SER A 8 22.73 -12.19 -2.59
CA SER A 8 22.05 -13.46 -2.33
C SER A 8 20.64 -13.45 -2.92
N SER A 9 20.38 -14.41 -3.83
CA SER A 9 19.06 -14.62 -4.42
C SER A 9 18.02 -15.04 -3.37
N MET A 10 18.41 -15.87 -2.40
CA MET A 10 17.53 -16.28 -1.30
C MET A 10 17.17 -15.12 -0.37
N LEU A 11 18.13 -14.26 0.00
CA LEU A 11 17.83 -13.07 0.80
C LEU A 11 16.93 -12.10 0.02
N GLN A 12 17.13 -11.94 -1.29
CA GLN A 12 16.28 -11.11 -2.12
C GLN A 12 14.82 -11.60 -2.12
N PHE A 13 14.62 -12.92 -2.22
CA PHE A 13 13.29 -13.53 -2.17
C PHE A 13 12.61 -13.35 -0.81
N ILE A 14 13.33 -13.58 0.30
CA ILE A 14 12.76 -13.39 1.64
C ILE A 14 12.36 -11.92 1.85
N VAL A 15 13.22 -10.98 1.45
CA VAL A 15 12.94 -9.54 1.56
C VAL A 15 11.74 -9.13 0.70
N SER A 16 11.60 -9.66 -0.52
CA SER A 16 10.45 -9.34 -1.38
C SER A 16 9.13 -9.87 -0.79
N VAL A 17 9.11 -11.09 -0.24
CA VAL A 17 7.94 -11.64 0.46
C VAL A 17 7.56 -10.79 1.68
N ILE A 18 8.53 -10.44 2.52
CA ILE A 18 8.28 -9.57 3.70
C ILE A 18 7.75 -8.22 3.25
N GLY A 19 8.32 -7.64 2.20
CA GLY A 19 7.88 -6.37 1.62
C GLY A 19 6.40 -6.41 1.23
N VAL A 20 5.98 -7.45 0.50
CA VAL A 20 4.56 -7.65 0.13
C VAL A 20 3.67 -7.77 1.37
N LEU A 21 4.05 -8.59 2.36
CA LEU A 21 3.24 -8.81 3.56
C LEU A 21 3.05 -7.53 4.38
N VAL A 22 4.12 -6.76 4.58
CA VAL A 22 4.07 -5.48 5.31
C VAL A 22 3.21 -4.46 4.56
N PHE A 23 3.43 -4.28 3.26
CA PHE A 23 2.65 -3.33 2.47
C PHE A 23 1.18 -3.72 2.34
N ALA A 24 0.87 -5.02 2.24
CA ALA A 24 -0.50 -5.50 2.26
C ALA A 24 -1.19 -5.20 3.59
N GLY A 25 -0.50 -5.46 4.71
CA GLY A 25 -0.99 -5.14 6.06
C GLY A 25 -1.24 -3.65 6.26
N LEU A 26 -0.28 -2.80 5.85
CA LEU A 26 -0.41 -1.33 5.90
C LEU A 26 -1.56 -0.84 5.02
N THR A 27 -1.68 -1.37 3.79
CA THR A 27 -2.77 -1.01 2.87
C THR A 27 -4.14 -1.39 3.44
N ALA A 28 -4.25 -2.56 4.08
CA ALA A 28 -5.47 -2.99 4.74
C ALA A 28 -5.85 -2.06 5.90
N TRP A 29 -4.86 -1.63 6.69
CA TRP A 29 -5.07 -0.65 7.76
C TRP A 29 -5.48 0.72 7.21
N ASP A 30 -4.80 1.23 6.18
CA ASP A 30 -5.13 2.49 5.52
C ASP A 30 -6.55 2.50 4.97
N THR A 31 -7.00 1.37 4.40
CA THR A 31 -8.37 1.21 3.91
C THR A 31 -9.40 1.35 5.04
N GLN A 32 -9.14 0.71 6.17
CA GLN A 32 -10.03 0.81 7.34
C GLN A 32 -10.02 2.21 7.94
N ARG A 33 -8.84 2.83 8.04
CA ARG A 33 -8.68 4.20 8.52
C ARG A 33 -9.44 5.17 7.64
N LEU A 34 -9.26 5.12 6.32
CA LEU A 34 -9.91 6.03 5.38
C LEU A 34 -11.44 5.92 5.45
N LYS A 35 -11.95 4.69 5.59
CA LYS A 35 -13.38 4.45 5.81
C LYS A 35 -13.87 5.12 7.10
N ASN A 36 -13.13 4.98 8.20
CA ASN A 36 -13.49 5.59 9.47
C ASN A 36 -13.41 7.12 9.41
N ASP A 37 -12.35 7.68 8.84
CA ASP A 37 -12.16 9.12 8.69
C ASP A 37 -13.28 9.74 7.84
N TYR A 38 -13.72 9.06 6.78
CA TYR A 38 -14.87 9.49 5.98
C TYR A 38 -16.19 9.47 6.76
N ILE A 39 -16.50 8.36 7.44
CA ILE A 39 -17.76 8.18 8.17
C ILE A 39 -17.87 9.11 9.39
N TYR A 40 -16.79 9.24 10.16
CA TYR A 40 -16.82 9.93 11.46
C TYR A 40 -16.27 11.36 11.43
N GLY A 41 -15.56 11.76 10.37
CA GLY A 41 -14.93 13.07 10.26
C GLY A 41 -15.53 13.97 9.18
N TYR A 42 -15.55 13.48 7.94
CA TYR A 42 -15.85 14.33 6.77
C TYR A 42 -17.33 14.35 6.39
N ALA A 43 -18.06 13.24 6.57
CA ALA A 43 -19.49 13.17 6.28
C ALA A 43 -20.32 14.21 7.08
N SER A 44 -19.86 14.59 8.28
CA SER A 44 -20.53 15.59 9.12
C SER A 44 -20.17 17.05 8.79
N GLN A 45 -19.17 17.31 7.95
CA GLN A 45 -18.66 18.65 7.65
C GLN A 45 -19.27 19.30 6.40
N GLY A 46 -20.15 18.62 5.68
CA GLY A 46 -20.84 19.13 4.48
C GLY A 46 -20.15 18.77 3.15
N GLY A 47 -20.85 19.03 2.04
CA GLY A 47 -20.57 18.45 0.71
C GLY A 47 -19.16 18.70 0.16
N ASP A 48 -18.67 19.95 0.23
CA ASP A 48 -17.39 20.33 -0.40
C ASP A 48 -16.17 19.69 0.30
N VAL A 49 -16.22 19.56 1.62
CA VAL A 49 -15.15 18.94 2.41
C VAL A 49 -15.20 17.40 2.26
N ALA A 50 -16.40 16.84 2.27
CA ALA A 50 -16.61 15.40 2.08
C ALA A 50 -16.17 14.94 0.68
N GLU A 51 -16.44 15.73 -0.37
CA GLU A 51 -16.03 15.43 -1.74
C GLU A 51 -14.51 15.44 -1.90
N ARG A 52 -13.84 16.49 -1.38
CA ARG A 52 -12.38 16.56 -1.41
C ARG A 52 -11.73 15.40 -0.65
N ALA A 53 -12.28 15.04 0.51
CA ALA A 53 -11.80 13.90 1.29
C ALA A 53 -11.99 12.56 0.56
N ALA A 54 -13.10 12.40 -0.18
CA ALA A 54 -13.31 11.21 -1.01
C ALA A 54 -12.27 11.11 -2.13
N ILE A 55 -11.97 12.22 -2.81
CA ILE A 55 -10.97 12.26 -3.89
C ILE A 55 -9.56 11.95 -3.37
N THR A 56 -9.13 12.59 -2.27
CA THR A 56 -7.80 12.34 -1.68
C THR A 56 -7.69 10.92 -1.13
N GLY A 57 -8.77 10.41 -0.54
CA GLY A 57 -8.87 9.01 -0.10
C GLY A 57 -8.72 8.02 -1.25
N ALA A 58 -9.48 8.22 -2.33
CA ALA A 58 -9.41 7.38 -3.52
C ALA A 58 -8.01 7.41 -4.15
N LEU A 59 -7.36 8.57 -4.22
CA LEU A 59 -5.99 8.70 -4.69
C LEU A 59 -5.00 7.93 -3.81
N SER A 60 -5.14 8.00 -2.48
CA SER A 60 -4.29 7.25 -1.56
C SER A 60 -4.42 5.74 -1.75
N LEU A 61 -5.65 5.23 -1.89
CA LEU A 61 -5.90 3.81 -2.18
C LEU A 61 -5.32 3.39 -3.54
N TYR A 62 -5.41 4.26 -4.54
CA TYR A 62 -4.81 4.01 -5.86
C TYR A 62 -3.29 3.89 -5.79
N LEU A 63 -2.62 4.76 -5.04
CA LEU A 63 -1.17 4.68 -4.84
C LEU A 63 -0.76 3.41 -4.07
N ASN A 64 -1.52 3.05 -3.03
CA ASN A 64 -1.31 1.80 -2.30
C ASN A 64 -1.48 0.58 -3.23
N PHE A 65 -2.47 0.61 -4.12
CA PHE A 65 -2.67 -0.43 -5.13
C PHE A 65 -1.47 -0.54 -6.08
N ILE A 66 -0.97 0.57 -6.65
CA ILE A 66 0.21 0.56 -7.53
C ILE A 66 1.42 -0.04 -6.81
N ASN A 67 1.67 0.36 -5.57
CA ASN A 67 2.81 -0.15 -4.80
C ASN A 67 2.69 -1.66 -4.57
N LEU A 68 1.53 -2.11 -4.08
CA LEU A 68 1.31 -3.54 -3.85
C LEU A 68 1.40 -4.34 -5.15
N PHE A 69 0.81 -3.84 -6.23
CA PHE A 69 0.88 -4.48 -7.53
C PHE A 69 2.32 -4.58 -8.05
N THR A 70 3.11 -3.52 -7.90
CA THR A 70 4.53 -3.50 -8.31
C THR A 70 5.35 -4.51 -7.51
N LEU A 71 5.14 -4.59 -6.19
CA LEU A 71 5.79 -5.57 -5.33
C LEU A 71 5.40 -7.00 -5.70
N LEU A 72 4.13 -7.23 -6.04
CA LEU A 72 3.66 -8.52 -6.54
C LEU A 72 4.30 -8.88 -7.88
N LEU A 73 4.37 -7.94 -8.83
CA LEU A 73 5.06 -8.16 -10.11
C LEU A 73 6.53 -8.50 -9.91
N GLN A 74 7.22 -7.83 -8.98
CA GLN A 74 8.61 -8.13 -8.66
C GLN A 74 8.76 -9.52 -8.02
N LEU A 75 7.88 -9.88 -7.08
CA LEU A 75 7.91 -11.19 -6.42
C LEU A 75 7.60 -12.34 -7.39
N LEU A 76 6.59 -12.16 -8.25
CA LEU A 76 6.13 -13.17 -9.21
C LEU A 76 6.97 -13.21 -10.49
N GLY A 77 7.61 -12.09 -10.84
CA GLY A 77 8.46 -11.92 -12.00
C GLY A 77 9.92 -12.30 -11.77
N GLN A 78 10.30 -12.62 -10.52
CA GLN A 78 11.57 -13.28 -10.21
C GLN A 78 11.54 -14.72 -10.74
N ARG A 79 11.78 -14.87 -12.04
CA ARG A 79 12.02 -16.14 -12.71
C ARG A 79 13.41 -16.01 -13.33
N ASP A 80 14.38 -16.63 -12.64
CA ASP A 80 15.80 -16.84 -12.99
C ASP A 80 16.50 -15.78 -13.87
#